data_AF-A0A4Q6BVZ1-F1
#
_entry.id   AF-A0A4Q6BVZ1-F1
#
_cell.length_a   1.000
_cell.length_b   1.000
_cell.length_c   1.000
_cell.angle_alpha   90.00
_cell.angle_beta   90.00
_cell.angle_gamma   90.00
#
_symmetry.space_group_name_H-M   'P 1'
#
loop_
_entity.id
_entity.type
_entity.pdbx_description
1 polymer ?
#
loop_
_entity_poly.entity_id
_entity_poly.type
_entity_poly.pdbx_seq_one_letter_code
_entity_poly.pdbx_strand_id
1 'polypeptide(L)'
;MAFPLLALGVVACDGSDGTEPYDESALEEEGDDLGTTQEPLSNGGTTTNTAIGLALQVNNGTGNTVHVRAGQKFYLNQFDIVTQLKDVTVDEGVAGLDREGDFKNLDWRGVNVRDESITGNNDGVTFTRRKFYRGAKWMERKSYISIRQVDSRGLPTSLPTILNIGKDDTRTERDDFFVRRMRAIQWAYDCATPACTNPTQFMEEGLVEMRNTKSPNQTFKIQPRTTAFKIFWSERGTEYNVPVVQENDLEFDYGFKIAVKALTPPRSNGTYAPGTSIQMKLDLQDGTGKSLYPSGVMPTYNDVVLTGTERERTGITYYTAPIDPTGTYWRRKHKERMLMSQIAGPAQTIQPIRSIQGFEVFLGPADVQTIATLERDNTFAQFRIFPTSNQTFAGIYDQPVPTTWTYDIPANSPSGTYYITTKGRRVYKGEDIPFTSQVAIQVGTTTVTTPTLTTGPCTSCHSNGGELSKVLHANDNRATCAGCHAPLAFELEGPIFVRLHYIHSRSDRFDSPLSKCQSCHLNQTGIQRTSKAACLSCHTSYPASHVAQFGPVIDSYVGGGPESFQQCTGSCHTSHPGSGL
;
A
#
# COMPACT_ATOMS: atom_id res chain seq x y z
N MET A 1 29.54 -13.75 -62.73
CA MET A 1 30.24 -14.02 -61.45
C MET A 1 29.47 -13.26 -60.37
N ALA A 2 28.41 -13.72 -59.70
CA ALA A 2 27.96 -14.99 -59.13
C ALA A 2 28.54 -15.34 -57.73
N PHE A 3 27.75 -14.91 -56.71
CA PHE A 3 27.54 -15.43 -55.33
C PHE A 3 28.59 -15.23 -54.20
N PRO A 4 28.19 -15.25 -52.89
CA PRO A 4 26.84 -15.37 -52.32
C PRO A 4 26.45 -14.44 -51.14
N LEU A 5 25.12 -14.31 -50.96
CA LEU A 5 24.39 -14.01 -49.71
C LEU A 5 24.57 -15.15 -48.69
N LEU A 6 24.67 -14.82 -47.39
CA LEU A 6 24.40 -15.77 -46.30
C LEU A 6 23.19 -15.30 -45.48
N ALA A 7 22.17 -16.16 -45.44
CA ALA A 7 21.02 -16.10 -44.56
C ALA A 7 21.36 -16.71 -43.19
N LEU A 8 20.81 -16.15 -42.11
CA LEU A 8 20.81 -16.76 -40.78
C LEU A 8 19.35 -16.98 -40.35
N GLY A 9 19.11 -18.22 -39.92
CA GLY A 9 17.81 -18.88 -39.88
C GLY A 9 16.83 -18.36 -38.84
N VAL A 10 15.56 -18.38 -39.25
CA VAL A 10 14.39 -18.40 -38.38
C VAL A 10 14.30 -19.82 -37.79
N VAL A 11 14.32 -19.93 -36.46
CA VAL A 11 14.06 -21.21 -35.77
C VAL A 11 12.55 -21.32 -35.57
N ALA A 12 11.98 -22.37 -36.13
CA ALA A 12 10.58 -22.75 -35.98
C ALA A 12 10.32 -23.31 -34.56
N CYS A 13 9.30 -22.79 -33.88
CA CYS A 13 8.75 -23.38 -32.66
C CYS A 13 7.56 -24.27 -33.05
N ASP A 14 7.67 -25.56 -32.74
CA ASP A 14 6.64 -26.56 -32.94
C ASP A 14 5.54 -26.39 -31.88
N GLY A 15 4.30 -26.17 -32.34
CA GLY A 15 3.11 -26.00 -31.51
C GLY A 15 2.21 -27.21 -31.67
N SER A 16 1.86 -27.86 -30.56
CA SER A 16 0.79 -28.85 -30.53
C SER A 16 -0.45 -28.22 -29.88
N ASP A 17 -1.45 -27.99 -30.72
CA ASP A 17 -2.77 -27.48 -30.38
C ASP A 17 -3.60 -28.53 -29.65
N GLY A 18 -4.27 -28.10 -28.58
CA GLY A 18 -5.34 -28.82 -27.92
C GLY A 18 -6.42 -27.83 -27.52
N THR A 19 -7.34 -27.54 -28.44
CA THR A 19 -8.51 -26.68 -28.22
C THR A 19 -9.73 -27.55 -27.92
N GLU A 20 -10.33 -27.36 -26.75
CA GLU A 20 -11.74 -27.69 -26.52
C GLU A 20 -12.57 -26.40 -26.45
N PRO A 21 -13.78 -26.36 -27.04
CA PRO A 21 -14.57 -25.15 -27.10
C PRO A 21 -15.25 -24.87 -25.76
N TYR A 22 -15.04 -23.66 -25.23
CA TYR A 22 -15.74 -23.14 -24.06
C TYR A 22 -17.03 -22.43 -24.47
N ASP A 23 -18.10 -22.71 -23.72
CA ASP A 23 -19.46 -22.23 -23.90
C ASP A 23 -19.59 -20.75 -23.49
N GLU A 24 -20.14 -19.92 -24.39
CA GLU A 24 -20.14 -18.45 -24.36
C GLU A 24 -21.38 -17.81 -23.71
N SER A 25 -22.25 -18.57 -23.04
CA SER A 25 -23.51 -18.01 -22.50
C SER A 25 -23.50 -17.77 -20.99
N ALA A 26 -22.78 -16.74 -20.50
CA ALA A 26 -23.03 -16.16 -19.17
C ALA A 26 -22.29 -14.82 -18.95
N LEU A 27 -22.55 -13.80 -19.78
CA LEU A 27 -22.13 -12.42 -19.49
C LEU A 27 -23.22 -11.45 -19.94
N GLU A 28 -24.24 -11.26 -19.12
CA GLU A 28 -25.16 -10.12 -19.23
C GLU A 28 -25.08 -9.28 -17.94
N GLU A 29 -24.62 -8.03 -18.16
CA GLU A 29 -24.97 -6.76 -17.53
C GLU A 29 -25.25 -6.72 -16.02
N GLU A 30 -24.23 -6.34 -15.25
CA GLU A 30 -24.42 -5.46 -14.08
C GLU A 30 -23.65 -4.15 -14.31
N GLY A 31 -24.41 -3.10 -14.62
CA GLY A 31 -23.92 -1.73 -14.62
C GLY A 31 -23.73 -1.26 -13.19
N ASP A 32 -22.48 -1.17 -12.75
CA ASP A 32 -22.10 -0.60 -11.46
C ASP A 32 -22.51 0.89 -11.39
N ASP A 33 -23.39 1.18 -10.45
CA ASP A 33 -23.89 2.49 -10.04
C ASP A 33 -22.71 3.39 -9.60
N LEU A 34 -22.35 4.36 -10.44
CA LEU A 34 -21.35 5.37 -10.13
C LEU A 34 -21.89 6.34 -9.08
N GLY A 35 -21.63 6.05 -7.80
CA GLY A 35 -21.65 7.09 -6.76
C GLY A 35 -22.32 6.71 -5.45
N THR A 36 -22.10 5.51 -4.91
CA THR A 36 -22.34 5.31 -3.49
C THR A 36 -21.15 5.83 -2.69
N THR A 37 -21.37 6.94 -1.99
CA THR A 37 -20.52 7.40 -0.89
C THR A 37 -20.18 6.23 0.02
N GLN A 38 -18.89 6.05 0.23
CA GLN A 38 -18.28 5.22 1.26
C GLN A 38 -19.09 5.32 2.57
N GLU A 39 -19.40 4.18 3.19
CA GLU A 39 -19.78 4.09 4.61
C GLU A 39 -18.50 3.76 5.40
N PRO A 40 -17.64 4.74 5.73
CA PRO A 40 -16.72 4.58 6.83
C PRO A 40 -17.55 4.60 8.13
N LEU A 41 -17.06 3.87 9.13
CA LEU A 41 -17.53 3.87 10.52
C LEU A 41 -18.27 5.17 10.89
N SER A 42 -19.60 5.07 11.01
CA SER A 42 -20.56 6.12 11.38
C SER A 42 -20.21 7.52 10.88
N ASN A 43 -20.82 7.94 9.77
CA ASN A 43 -20.97 9.36 9.46
C ASN A 43 -21.73 10.07 10.60
N GLY A 44 -21.02 10.55 11.62
CA GLY A 44 -21.61 11.16 12.81
C GLY A 44 -20.73 11.03 14.05
N GLY A 45 -21.16 11.65 15.14
CA GLY A 45 -20.46 11.58 16.41
C GLY A 45 -20.46 10.17 17.02
N THR A 46 -19.31 9.75 17.53
CA THR A 46 -19.15 8.48 18.21
C THR A 46 -19.52 8.61 19.68
N THR A 47 -20.12 7.55 20.21
CA THR A 47 -20.37 7.41 21.65
C THR A 47 -19.47 6.30 22.19
N THR A 48 -19.43 6.14 23.52
CA THR A 48 -18.74 5.01 24.16
C THR A 48 -19.30 3.64 23.77
N ASN A 49 -20.46 3.58 23.10
CA ASN A 49 -21.05 2.35 22.56
C ASN A 49 -20.66 2.07 21.11
N THR A 50 -20.18 3.06 20.36
CA THR A 50 -19.67 2.91 18.99
C THR A 50 -18.43 2.02 19.03
N ALA A 51 -18.36 0.97 18.22
CA ALA A 51 -17.21 0.08 18.21
C ALA A 51 -16.10 0.67 17.34
N ILE A 52 -14.95 0.97 17.94
CA ILE A 52 -13.79 1.55 17.26
C ILE A 52 -12.73 0.48 16.97
N GLY A 53 -12.12 0.53 15.79
CA GLY A 53 -11.07 -0.40 15.40
C GLY A 53 -9.74 -0.07 16.07
N LEU A 54 -9.35 -0.86 17.08
CA LEU A 54 -8.12 -0.67 17.84
C LEU A 54 -6.89 -1.15 17.05
N ALA A 55 -5.85 -0.32 17.02
CA ALA A 55 -4.53 -0.64 16.50
C ALA A 55 -3.51 -0.65 17.65
N LEU A 56 -2.85 -1.79 17.83
CA LEU A 56 -1.85 -1.98 18.89
C LEU A 56 -0.47 -2.27 18.26
N GLN A 57 0.58 -1.79 18.90
CA GLN A 57 1.96 -1.98 18.43
C GLN A 57 2.89 -2.31 19.61
N VAL A 58 3.78 -3.25 19.38
CA VAL A 58 4.90 -3.60 20.24
C VAL A 58 6.19 -3.41 19.45
N ASN A 59 7.15 -2.71 20.03
CA ASN A 59 8.49 -2.51 19.48
C ASN A 59 9.53 -2.97 20.50
N ASN A 60 10.42 -3.89 20.11
CA ASN A 60 11.51 -4.42 20.94
C ASN A 60 11.01 -4.84 22.34
N GLY A 61 9.95 -5.64 22.40
CA GLY A 61 9.32 -6.13 23.64
C GLY A 61 8.47 -5.12 24.40
N THR A 62 8.50 -3.84 24.01
CA THR A 62 7.77 -2.76 24.69
C THR A 62 6.50 -2.41 23.93
N GLY A 63 5.35 -2.49 24.61
CA GLY A 63 4.09 -2.04 24.05
C GLY A 63 4.04 -0.51 23.97
N ASN A 64 3.73 0.03 22.79
CA ASN A 64 3.53 1.47 22.63
C ASN A 64 2.29 1.91 23.43
N THR A 65 2.43 2.94 24.27
CA THR A 65 1.30 3.52 25.01
C THR A 65 0.14 3.87 24.07
N VAL A 66 -1.05 3.41 24.41
CA VAL A 66 -2.27 3.73 23.68
C VAL A 66 -3.17 4.62 24.52
N HIS A 67 -3.49 5.78 23.97
CA HIS A 67 -4.47 6.70 24.52
C HIS A 67 -5.84 6.32 23.98
N VAL A 68 -6.89 6.33 24.79
CA VAL A 68 -8.26 5.98 24.37
C VAL A 68 -9.27 6.84 25.11
N ARG A 69 -10.47 7.04 24.53
CA ARG A 69 -11.59 7.60 25.29
C ARG A 69 -11.98 6.63 26.42
N ALA A 70 -12.17 7.16 27.63
CA ALA A 70 -12.61 6.39 28.79
C ALA A 70 -13.96 5.68 28.51
N GLY A 71 -14.05 4.40 28.88
CA GLY A 71 -15.28 3.60 28.69
C GLY A 71 -15.62 3.21 27.24
N GLN A 72 -14.79 3.58 26.27
CA GLN A 72 -15.05 3.34 24.84
C GLN A 72 -15.08 1.84 24.50
N LYS A 73 -15.93 1.47 23.54
CA LYS A 73 -15.99 0.13 22.97
C LYS A 73 -15.02 -0.01 21.80
N PHE A 74 -14.24 -1.08 21.78
CA PHE A 74 -13.28 -1.41 20.73
C PHE A 74 -13.42 -2.85 20.24
N TYR A 75 -12.87 -3.13 19.07
CA TYR A 75 -12.45 -4.46 18.60
C TYR A 75 -10.99 -4.36 18.12
N LEU A 76 -10.21 -5.45 18.15
CA LEU A 76 -8.84 -5.40 17.63
C LEU A 76 -8.87 -5.44 16.10
N ASN A 77 -8.50 -4.33 15.45
CA ASN A 77 -8.42 -4.25 13.99
C ASN A 77 -7.01 -4.51 13.46
N GLN A 78 -5.99 -4.06 14.19
CA GLN A 78 -4.60 -4.14 13.76
C GLN A 78 -3.68 -4.47 14.93
N PHE A 79 -2.68 -5.31 14.67
CA PHE A 79 -1.64 -5.63 15.63
C PHE A 79 -0.27 -5.74 14.96
N ASP A 80 0.72 -5.09 15.56
CA ASP A 80 2.11 -5.06 15.13
C ASP A 80 3.04 -5.54 16.24
N ILE A 81 3.93 -6.49 15.92
CA ILE A 81 5.13 -6.78 16.72
C ILE A 81 6.34 -6.54 15.82
N VAL A 82 7.27 -5.72 16.28
CA VAL A 82 8.51 -5.41 15.59
C VAL A 82 9.67 -5.60 16.55
N THR A 83 10.68 -6.36 16.16
CA THR A 83 12.00 -6.36 16.81
C THR A 83 13.02 -5.91 15.80
N GLN A 84 13.88 -4.96 16.16
CA GLN A 84 15.02 -4.52 15.37
C GLN A 84 16.29 -4.73 16.18
N LEU A 85 17.19 -5.58 15.69
CA LEU A 85 18.55 -5.72 16.19
C LEU A 85 19.44 -4.80 15.35
N LYS A 86 19.84 -3.68 15.95
CA LYS A 86 20.70 -2.68 15.31
C LYS A 86 22.16 -2.96 15.63
N ASP A 87 23.06 -2.29 14.90
CA ASP A 87 24.51 -2.34 15.14
C ASP A 87 25.13 -3.75 14.97
N VAL A 88 24.49 -4.58 14.13
CA VAL A 88 25.02 -5.90 13.76
C VAL A 88 26.18 -5.68 12.78
N THR A 89 27.33 -6.28 13.05
CA THR A 89 28.58 -6.09 12.26
C THR A 89 28.95 -7.30 11.41
N VAL A 90 28.16 -8.37 11.47
CA VAL A 90 28.40 -9.62 10.76
C VAL A 90 27.18 -9.94 9.89
N ASP A 91 27.41 -10.35 8.64
CA ASP A 91 26.34 -10.87 7.78
C ASP A 91 25.94 -12.28 8.24
N GLU A 92 25.01 -12.36 9.19
CA GLU A 92 24.45 -13.62 9.68
C GLU A 92 23.00 -13.86 9.23
N GLY A 93 22.53 -13.08 8.25
CA GLY A 93 21.15 -13.11 7.80
C GLY A 93 20.20 -12.54 8.85
N VAL A 94 19.44 -13.43 9.49
CA VAL A 94 18.45 -13.12 10.54
C VAL A 94 18.65 -14.01 11.76
N ALA A 95 19.87 -14.54 11.93
CA ALA A 95 20.18 -15.50 13.00
C ALA A 95 20.28 -14.83 14.38
N GLY A 96 20.53 -13.52 14.46
CA GLY A 96 20.47 -12.75 15.70
C GLY A 96 19.09 -12.78 16.34
N LEU A 97 18.02 -12.71 15.53
CA LEU A 97 16.64 -12.75 16.01
C LEU A 97 16.25 -14.06 16.71
N ASP A 98 16.97 -15.16 16.50
CA ASP A 98 16.78 -16.41 17.26
C ASP A 98 17.36 -16.31 18.69
N ARG A 99 18.33 -15.42 18.90
CA ARG A 99 19.05 -15.27 20.17
C ARG A 99 18.55 -14.10 21.00
N GLU A 100 17.95 -13.10 20.37
CA GLU A 100 17.62 -11.80 20.97
C GLU A 100 16.24 -11.25 20.56
N GLY A 101 15.71 -10.35 21.37
CA GLY A 101 14.42 -9.67 21.12
C GLY A 101 13.18 -10.57 21.23
N ASP A 102 12.09 -10.18 20.56
CA ASP A 102 10.78 -10.84 20.74
C ASP A 102 10.65 -12.19 20.05
N PHE A 103 11.53 -12.47 19.10
CA PHE A 103 11.53 -13.68 18.29
C PHE A 103 12.55 -14.72 18.75
N LYS A 104 13.20 -14.44 19.89
CA LYS A 104 14.13 -15.34 20.55
C LYS A 104 13.47 -16.67 20.88
N ASN A 105 14.19 -17.78 20.63
CA ASN A 105 13.74 -19.16 20.87
C ASN A 105 12.46 -19.57 20.11
N LEU A 106 12.00 -18.77 19.14
CA LEU A 106 10.96 -19.24 18.23
C LEU A 106 11.51 -20.33 17.31
N ASP A 107 10.63 -21.10 16.69
CA ASP A 107 11.05 -22.20 15.82
C ASP A 107 11.45 -21.67 14.43
N TRP A 108 12.73 -21.30 14.29
CA TRP A 108 13.33 -20.74 13.06
C TRP A 108 13.63 -21.77 11.97
N ARG A 109 13.36 -23.06 12.21
CA ARG A 109 13.60 -24.11 11.19
C ARG A 109 12.80 -23.84 9.92
N GLY A 110 13.46 -23.95 8.77
CA GLY A 110 12.87 -23.70 7.47
C GLY A 110 12.95 -22.24 7.00
N VAL A 111 13.52 -21.34 7.80
CA VAL A 111 13.76 -19.96 7.35
C VAL A 111 14.67 -19.95 6.13
N ASN A 112 14.29 -19.19 5.12
CA ASN A 112 15.06 -19.04 3.90
C ASN A 112 14.83 -17.64 3.30
N VAL A 113 15.83 -17.15 2.55
CA VAL A 113 15.66 -15.95 1.72
C VAL A 113 14.60 -16.24 0.66
N ARG A 114 13.65 -15.32 0.50
CA ARG A 114 12.57 -15.40 -0.49
C ARG A 114 12.73 -14.39 -1.61
N ASP A 115 13.10 -13.17 -1.25
CA ASP A 115 13.31 -12.08 -2.20
C ASP A 115 14.49 -11.23 -1.71
N GLU A 116 15.12 -10.52 -2.64
CA GLU A 116 16.17 -9.55 -2.37
C GLU A 116 15.88 -8.26 -3.13
N SER A 117 16.24 -7.13 -2.56
CA SER A 117 16.19 -5.84 -3.27
C SER A 117 17.41 -5.01 -2.92
N ILE A 118 17.84 -4.21 -3.87
CA ILE A 118 18.90 -3.22 -3.71
C ILE A 118 18.32 -1.85 -4.03
N THR A 119 18.60 -0.86 -3.19
CA THR A 119 18.10 0.50 -3.40
C THR A 119 19.23 1.49 -3.20
N GLY A 120 19.35 2.45 -4.13
CA GLY A 120 20.30 3.55 -3.98
C GLY A 120 19.85 4.47 -2.84
N ASN A 121 20.80 4.94 -2.05
CA ASN A 121 20.55 5.90 -0.98
C ASN A 121 20.52 7.33 -1.54
N ASN A 122 19.97 8.27 -0.76
CA ASN A 122 19.84 9.68 -1.17
C ASN A 122 21.18 10.41 -1.35
N ASP A 123 22.30 9.81 -0.91
CA ASP A 123 23.64 10.35 -1.15
C ASP A 123 24.11 10.16 -2.60
N GLY A 124 23.43 9.31 -3.38
CA GLY A 124 23.78 8.98 -4.76
C GLY A 124 25.05 8.15 -4.91
N VAL A 125 25.66 7.69 -3.81
CA VAL A 125 26.96 6.98 -3.81
C VAL A 125 26.87 5.62 -3.13
N THR A 126 25.97 5.45 -2.16
CA THR A 126 25.81 4.18 -1.43
C THR A 126 24.49 3.50 -1.75
N PHE A 127 24.44 2.20 -1.46
CA PHE A 127 23.26 1.36 -1.64
C PHE A 127 22.91 0.65 -0.33
N THR A 128 21.65 0.29 -0.20
CA THR A 128 21.13 -0.54 0.88
C THR A 128 20.56 -1.83 0.28
N ARG A 129 21.11 -2.98 0.69
CA ARG A 129 20.59 -4.30 0.32
C ARG A 129 19.61 -4.78 1.38
N ARG A 130 18.49 -5.33 0.94
CA ARG A 130 17.45 -5.92 1.80
C ARG A 130 17.22 -7.36 1.37
N LYS A 131 17.42 -8.31 2.28
CA LYS A 131 17.03 -9.72 2.10
C LYS A 131 15.78 -9.99 2.92
N PHE A 132 14.76 -10.56 2.28
CA PHE A 132 13.48 -10.89 2.91
C PHE A 132 13.41 -12.39 3.19
N TYR A 133 13.10 -12.75 4.43
CA TYR A 133 13.11 -14.13 4.91
C TYR A 133 11.69 -14.58 5.30
N ARG A 134 11.31 -15.81 4.89
CA ARG A 134 10.10 -16.54 5.35
C ARG A 134 10.38 -18.03 5.52
N GLY A 135 9.37 -18.82 5.89
CA GLY A 135 9.48 -20.29 5.98
C GLY A 135 9.80 -20.83 7.37
N ALA A 136 10.11 -19.96 8.33
CA ALA A 136 10.30 -20.38 9.72
C ALA A 136 9.00 -20.97 10.27
N LYS A 137 9.07 -22.05 11.06
CA LYS A 137 7.85 -22.70 11.57
C LYS A 137 6.92 -21.76 12.34
N TRP A 138 7.44 -20.81 13.10
CA TRP A 138 6.62 -19.80 13.78
C TRP A 138 5.86 -18.89 12.81
N MET A 139 6.42 -18.65 11.61
CA MET A 139 5.77 -17.87 10.54
C MET A 139 4.68 -18.67 9.85
N GLU A 140 4.79 -20.00 9.79
CA GLU A 140 3.89 -20.88 9.03
C GLU A 140 2.71 -21.41 9.87
N ARG A 141 2.93 -21.62 11.18
CA ARG A 141 1.98 -22.28 12.08
C ARG A 141 0.72 -21.45 12.34
N LYS A 142 -0.34 -22.18 12.69
CA LYS A 142 -1.56 -21.58 13.22
C LYS A 142 -1.27 -21.02 14.61
N SER A 143 -1.59 -19.74 14.80
CA SER A 143 -1.45 -19.07 16.09
C SER A 143 -2.67 -18.22 16.44
N TYR A 144 -2.71 -17.72 17.67
CA TYR A 144 -3.74 -16.81 18.16
C TYR A 144 -3.14 -15.71 19.04
N ILE A 145 -3.88 -14.61 19.19
CA ILE A 145 -3.61 -13.52 20.11
C ILE A 145 -4.71 -13.49 21.17
N SER A 146 -4.35 -13.23 22.41
CA SER A 146 -5.29 -12.92 23.49
C SER A 146 -4.98 -11.55 24.07
N ILE A 147 -6.00 -10.68 24.18
CA ILE A 147 -5.91 -9.37 24.81
C ILE A 147 -6.70 -9.38 26.10
N ARG A 148 -6.06 -9.00 27.20
CA ARG A 148 -6.68 -8.87 28.52
C ARG A 148 -6.43 -7.48 29.08
N GLN A 149 -7.47 -6.86 29.62
CA GLN A 149 -7.33 -5.58 30.32
C GLN A 149 -6.90 -5.83 31.77
N VAL A 150 -5.99 -5.01 32.28
CA VAL A 150 -5.50 -5.09 33.66
C VAL A 150 -5.46 -3.72 34.34
N ASP A 151 -5.58 -3.72 35.67
CA ASP A 151 -5.37 -2.53 36.51
C ASP A 151 -3.88 -2.27 36.79
N SER A 152 -3.58 -1.23 37.58
CA SER A 152 -2.21 -0.83 37.91
C SER A 152 -1.43 -1.88 38.71
N ARG A 153 -2.11 -2.88 39.30
CA ARG A 153 -1.51 -4.02 40.01
C ARG A 153 -1.36 -5.24 39.10
N GLY A 154 -1.76 -5.14 37.83
CA GLY A 154 -1.77 -6.24 36.88
C GLY A 154 -2.96 -7.20 37.06
N LEU A 155 -3.95 -6.86 37.87
CA LEU A 155 -5.14 -7.70 38.05
C LEU A 155 -6.10 -7.52 36.87
N PRO A 156 -6.66 -8.62 36.32
CA PRO A 156 -7.62 -8.53 35.23
C PRO A 156 -8.84 -7.68 35.58
N THR A 157 -9.24 -6.78 34.67
CA THR A 157 -10.45 -5.97 34.78
C THR A 157 -11.58 -6.46 33.87
N SER A 158 -11.28 -7.32 32.90
CA SER A 158 -12.26 -7.93 31.99
C SER A 158 -11.83 -9.33 31.54
N LEU A 159 -12.76 -10.05 30.90
CA LEU A 159 -12.47 -11.31 30.23
C LEU A 159 -11.54 -11.08 29.03
N PRO A 160 -10.64 -12.03 28.72
CA PRO A 160 -9.77 -11.92 27.56
C PRO A 160 -10.56 -12.00 26.25
N THR A 161 -10.13 -11.23 25.26
CA THR A 161 -10.57 -11.34 23.87
C THR A 161 -9.55 -12.18 23.11
N ILE A 162 -9.97 -13.29 22.51
CA ILE A 162 -9.09 -14.24 21.79
C ILE A 162 -9.38 -14.15 20.30
N LEU A 163 -8.33 -13.94 19.50
CA LEU A 163 -8.40 -13.77 18.05
C LEU A 163 -7.44 -14.76 17.37
N ASN A 164 -7.97 -15.57 16.46
CA ASN A 164 -7.25 -16.52 15.63
C ASN A 164 -6.54 -15.78 14.48
N ILE A 165 -5.22 -15.92 14.43
CA ILE A 165 -4.42 -15.40 13.31
C ILE A 165 -4.51 -16.34 12.09
N GLY A 166 -4.74 -17.63 12.34
CA GLY A 166 -4.78 -18.66 11.30
C GLY A 166 -3.38 -19.11 10.83
N LYS A 167 -3.36 -19.94 9.78
CA LYS A 167 -2.15 -20.54 9.19
C LYS A 167 -1.72 -19.75 7.94
N ASP A 168 -0.45 -19.82 7.57
CA ASP A 168 0.07 -18.97 6.49
C ASP A 168 -0.45 -19.31 5.10
N ASP A 169 -0.57 -20.61 4.78
CA ASP A 169 -0.94 -21.15 3.47
C ASP A 169 -2.43 -21.45 3.31
N THR A 170 -3.26 -21.05 4.27
CA THR A 170 -4.70 -21.32 4.23
C THR A 170 -5.45 -20.26 5.01
N ARG A 171 -6.39 -19.59 4.33
CA ARG A 171 -7.36 -18.70 4.95
C ARG A 171 -8.63 -19.49 5.29
N THR A 172 -9.12 -19.35 6.52
CA THR A 172 -10.38 -19.98 6.95
C THR A 172 -11.40 -18.95 7.43
N GLU A 173 -12.67 -19.34 7.49
CA GLU A 173 -13.73 -18.51 8.07
C GLU A 173 -13.44 -18.15 9.54
N ARG A 174 -12.73 -19.02 10.27
CA ARG A 174 -12.36 -18.83 11.68
C ARG A 174 -11.19 -17.87 11.88
N ASP A 175 -10.50 -17.45 10.82
CA ASP A 175 -9.42 -16.48 10.94
C ASP A 175 -10.01 -15.09 11.17
N ASP A 176 -9.49 -14.38 12.17
CA ASP A 176 -10.02 -13.08 12.61
C ASP A 176 -9.39 -11.89 11.87
N PHE A 177 -8.41 -12.13 10.98
CA PHE A 177 -7.73 -11.10 10.20
C PHE A 177 -7.67 -11.47 8.72
N PHE A 178 -7.95 -10.50 7.84
CA PHE A 178 -7.77 -10.66 6.41
C PHE A 178 -6.28 -10.70 6.04
N VAL A 179 -5.49 -9.76 6.59
CA VAL A 179 -4.04 -9.72 6.38
C VAL A 179 -3.32 -10.41 7.54
N ARG A 180 -2.51 -11.41 7.20
CA ARG A 180 -1.51 -12.04 8.07
C ARG A 180 -0.17 -11.98 7.36
N ARG A 181 0.82 -11.32 7.95
CA ARG A 181 2.19 -11.30 7.44
C ARG A 181 3.17 -11.49 8.59
N MET A 182 3.95 -12.57 8.51
CA MET A 182 5.00 -12.92 9.47
C MET A 182 6.28 -13.20 8.71
N ARG A 183 7.38 -12.56 9.08
CA ARG A 183 8.61 -12.52 8.29
C ARG A 183 9.79 -11.95 9.06
N ALA A 184 10.97 -12.09 8.46
CA ALA A 184 12.15 -11.37 8.89
C ALA A 184 12.84 -10.66 7.72
N ILE A 185 13.62 -9.63 8.01
CA ILE A 185 14.34 -8.83 7.03
C ILE A 185 15.76 -8.64 7.54
N GLN A 186 16.74 -8.80 6.67
CA GLN A 186 18.09 -8.31 6.91
C GLN A 186 18.33 -7.09 6.03
N TRP A 187 18.89 -6.07 6.65
CA TRP A 187 19.41 -4.88 5.99
C TRP A 187 20.93 -4.94 6.01
N ALA A 188 21.55 -4.63 4.89
CA ALA A 188 22.97 -4.37 4.79
C ALA A 188 23.15 -2.96 4.23
N TYR A 189 23.80 -2.11 5.01
CA TYR A 189 23.99 -0.69 4.72
C TYR A 189 25.38 -0.42 4.12
N ASP A 190 25.56 0.82 3.66
CA ASP A 190 26.83 1.36 3.19
C ASP A 190 27.49 0.53 2.07
N CYS A 191 26.66 -0.14 1.25
CA CYS A 191 27.15 -0.89 0.11
C CYS A 191 27.72 0.10 -0.91
N ALA A 192 29.00 -0.01 -1.27
CA ALA A 192 29.64 0.86 -2.26
C ALA A 192 29.15 0.61 -3.71
N THR A 193 28.56 -0.56 -3.96
CA THR A 193 28.02 -0.95 -5.28
C THR A 193 26.71 -1.71 -5.11
N PRO A 194 25.87 -1.80 -6.16
CA PRO A 194 24.64 -2.58 -6.12
C PRO A 194 24.84 -4.07 -5.79
N ALA A 195 26.03 -4.62 -6.06
CA ALA A 195 26.35 -6.02 -5.71
C ALA A 195 26.50 -6.24 -4.19
N CYS A 196 26.69 -5.16 -3.42
CA CYS A 196 26.84 -5.16 -1.96
C CYS A 196 27.72 -6.30 -1.42
N THR A 197 28.98 -6.36 -1.87
CA THR A 197 29.90 -7.47 -1.57
C THR A 197 30.59 -7.35 -0.21
N ASN A 198 30.78 -6.13 0.33
CA ASN A 198 31.47 -5.89 1.60
C ASN A 198 30.73 -4.90 2.54
N PRO A 199 29.44 -5.11 2.84
CA PRO A 199 28.76 -4.30 3.85
C PRO A 199 29.39 -4.52 5.24
N THR A 200 29.47 -3.46 6.03
CA THR A 200 30.05 -3.49 7.39
C THR A 200 29.00 -3.27 8.48
N GLN A 201 27.79 -2.84 8.09
CA GLN A 201 26.69 -2.56 9.01
C GLN A 201 25.43 -3.30 8.56
N PHE A 202 24.79 -3.95 9.52
CA PHE A 202 23.58 -4.72 9.31
C PHE A 202 22.51 -4.37 10.35
N MET A 203 21.27 -4.63 9.97
CA MET A 203 20.14 -4.63 10.90
C MET A 203 19.25 -5.83 10.60
N GLU A 204 18.82 -6.52 11.64
CA GLU A 204 17.84 -7.61 11.53
C GLU A 204 16.49 -7.13 12.05
N GLU A 205 15.42 -7.40 11.31
CA GLU A 205 14.06 -7.02 11.68
C GLU A 205 13.13 -8.24 11.66
N GLY A 206 12.53 -8.57 12.80
CA GLY A 206 11.44 -9.55 12.89
C GLY A 206 10.08 -8.84 12.92
N LEU A 207 9.09 -9.34 12.18
CA LEU A 207 7.79 -8.69 11.99
C LEU A 207 6.61 -9.66 12.13
N VAL A 208 5.59 -9.23 12.88
CA VAL A 208 4.23 -9.77 12.87
C VAL A 208 3.27 -8.64 12.53
N GLU A 209 2.49 -8.79 11.46
CA GLU A 209 1.55 -7.78 10.97
C GLU A 209 0.17 -8.38 10.72
N MET A 210 -0.79 -8.06 11.60
CA MET A 210 -2.20 -8.44 11.46
C MET A 210 -3.04 -7.22 11.14
N ARG A 211 -3.89 -7.28 10.11
CA ARG A 211 -4.76 -6.17 9.71
C ARG A 211 -6.14 -6.62 9.31
N ASN A 212 -7.05 -5.65 9.37
CA ASN A 212 -8.39 -5.73 8.80
C ASN A 212 -9.14 -6.91 9.42
N THR A 213 -9.67 -6.68 10.61
CA THR A 213 -10.38 -7.76 11.30
C THR A 213 -11.57 -8.25 10.47
N LYS A 214 -11.77 -9.56 10.50
CA LYS A 214 -12.96 -10.22 9.98
C LYS A 214 -14.06 -10.33 11.04
N SER A 215 -13.75 -9.97 12.29
CA SER A 215 -14.61 -10.13 13.47
C SER A 215 -14.85 -8.80 14.19
N PRO A 216 -15.34 -7.73 13.51
CA PRO A 216 -15.56 -6.42 14.12
C PRO A 216 -16.62 -6.45 15.25
N ASN A 217 -17.44 -7.50 15.30
CA ASN A 217 -18.43 -7.72 16.35
C ASN A 217 -17.83 -8.28 17.66
N GLN A 218 -16.61 -8.80 17.62
CA GLN A 218 -15.89 -9.28 18.82
C GLN A 218 -15.32 -8.08 19.59
N THR A 219 -16.22 -7.39 20.28
CA THR A 219 -15.94 -6.12 20.94
C THR A 219 -15.73 -6.26 22.45
N PHE A 220 -15.01 -5.30 23.03
CA PHE A 220 -14.89 -5.12 24.47
C PHE A 220 -14.96 -3.64 24.82
N LYS A 221 -15.44 -3.31 26.02
CA LYS A 221 -15.37 -1.96 26.57
C LYS A 221 -14.14 -1.79 27.45
N ILE A 222 -13.50 -0.63 27.38
CA ILE A 222 -12.44 -0.27 28.31
C ILE A 222 -13.04 -0.08 29.69
N GLN A 223 -12.53 -0.82 30.67
CA GLN A 223 -12.98 -0.71 32.06
C GLN A 223 -12.35 0.50 32.75
N PRO A 224 -13.05 1.19 33.66
CA PRO A 224 -12.53 2.41 34.29
C PRO A 224 -11.19 2.25 35.01
N ARG A 225 -10.90 1.04 35.53
CA ARG A 225 -9.64 0.74 36.23
C ARG A 225 -8.53 0.22 35.32
N THR A 226 -8.78 0.06 34.02
CA THR A 226 -7.79 -0.46 33.08
C THR A 226 -6.67 0.56 32.90
N THR A 227 -5.43 0.13 33.13
CA THR A 227 -4.21 0.93 32.92
C THR A 227 -3.26 0.29 31.91
N ALA A 228 -3.51 -0.96 31.50
CA ALA A 228 -2.76 -1.63 30.46
C ALA A 228 -3.57 -2.75 29.78
N PHE A 229 -3.14 -3.11 28.57
CA PHE A 229 -3.46 -4.39 27.95
C PHE A 229 -2.29 -5.36 28.16
N LYS A 230 -2.60 -6.58 28.61
CA LYS A 230 -1.73 -7.75 28.49
C LYS A 230 -2.05 -8.48 27.20
N ILE A 231 -1.06 -8.61 26.33
CA ILE A 231 -1.22 -9.26 25.03
C ILE A 231 -0.40 -10.53 25.01
N PHE A 232 -1.06 -11.67 24.85
CA PHE A 232 -0.41 -12.96 24.67
C PHE A 232 -0.44 -13.35 23.20
N TRP A 233 0.69 -13.77 22.63
CA TRP A 233 0.77 -14.41 21.32
C TRP A 233 1.27 -15.85 21.49
N SER A 234 0.53 -16.80 20.92
CA SER A 234 0.75 -18.22 21.19
C SER A 234 2.11 -18.76 20.75
N GLU A 235 2.75 -18.18 19.73
CA GLU A 235 4.09 -18.63 19.32
C GLU A 235 5.18 -18.20 20.33
N ARG A 236 5.05 -17.00 20.91
CA ARG A 236 6.03 -16.48 21.88
C ARG A 236 5.84 -17.04 23.29
N GLY A 237 4.61 -17.35 23.67
CA GLY A 237 4.29 -17.92 24.99
C GLY A 237 4.44 -16.97 26.18
N THR A 238 4.78 -15.70 25.97
CA THR A 238 4.90 -14.67 27.02
C THR A 238 4.11 -13.41 26.68
N GLU A 239 3.60 -12.72 27.71
CA GLU A 239 2.76 -11.53 27.54
C GLU A 239 3.58 -10.27 27.24
N TYR A 240 3.03 -9.40 26.40
CA TYR A 240 3.41 -8.01 26.27
C TYR A 240 2.57 -7.12 27.19
N ASN A 241 3.15 -6.00 27.62
CA ASN A 241 2.43 -4.97 28.34
C ASN A 241 2.31 -3.72 27.47
N VAL A 242 1.09 -3.35 27.12
CA VAL A 242 0.77 -2.12 26.39
C VAL A 242 0.09 -1.15 27.37
N PRO A 243 0.74 -0.07 27.80
CA PRO A 243 0.12 0.92 28.68
C PRO A 243 -1.12 1.56 28.03
N VAL A 244 -2.16 1.78 28.82
CA VAL A 244 -3.41 2.42 28.39
C VAL A 244 -3.63 3.69 29.19
N VAL A 245 -3.79 4.80 28.49
CA VAL A 245 -4.20 6.10 29.06
C VAL A 245 -5.65 6.36 28.67
N GLN A 246 -6.52 6.53 29.65
CA GLN A 246 -7.93 6.84 29.42
C GLN A 246 -8.16 8.34 29.54
N GLU A 247 -8.76 8.93 28.52
CA GLU A 247 -9.09 10.35 28.45
C GLU A 247 -10.61 10.52 28.44
N ASN A 248 -11.15 11.37 29.32
CA ASN A 248 -12.60 11.58 29.41
C ASN A 248 -13.10 12.49 28.27
N ASP A 249 -12.34 13.55 27.99
CA ASP A 249 -12.70 14.57 27.01
C ASP A 249 -11.64 14.60 25.90
N LEU A 250 -12.03 14.12 24.72
CA LEU A 250 -11.18 14.20 23.53
C LEU A 250 -11.42 15.51 22.80
N GLU A 251 -10.36 16.17 22.35
CA GLU A 251 -10.47 17.38 21.52
C GLU A 251 -11.19 17.08 20.20
N PHE A 252 -10.93 15.91 19.61
CA PHE A 252 -11.53 15.46 18.37
C PHE A 252 -12.23 14.13 18.59
N ASP A 253 -13.22 13.84 17.75
CA ASP A 253 -13.84 12.53 17.75
C ASP A 253 -12.96 11.49 17.03
N TYR A 254 -13.32 10.22 17.17
CA TYR A 254 -12.84 9.13 16.31
C TYR A 254 -13.34 9.30 14.86
N GLY A 255 -12.84 8.48 13.94
CA GLY A 255 -13.15 8.56 12.52
C GLY A 255 -12.26 9.55 11.78
N PHE A 256 -12.35 9.58 10.45
CA PHE A 256 -11.56 10.47 9.62
C PHE A 256 -12.35 10.82 8.37
N LYS A 257 -12.29 12.08 7.96
CA LYS A 257 -12.92 12.58 6.74
C LYS A 257 -11.94 13.49 6.03
N ILE A 258 -11.89 13.36 4.70
CA ILE A 258 -11.13 14.24 3.83
C ILE A 258 -12.15 14.99 2.96
N ALA A 259 -12.41 16.25 3.29
CA ALA A 259 -13.26 17.10 2.48
C ALA A 259 -12.41 17.81 1.41
N VAL A 260 -12.79 17.61 0.15
CA VAL A 260 -12.14 18.22 -1.01
C VAL A 260 -13.18 19.01 -1.79
N LYS A 261 -12.86 20.26 -2.13
CA LYS A 261 -13.77 21.14 -2.86
C LYS A 261 -13.03 21.87 -3.98
N ALA A 262 -13.61 21.90 -5.18
CA ALA A 262 -13.17 22.80 -6.24
C ALA A 262 -13.61 24.23 -5.91
N LEU A 263 -12.66 25.16 -5.93
CA LEU A 263 -12.88 26.59 -5.74
C LEU A 263 -13.09 27.31 -7.08
N THR A 264 -12.43 26.86 -8.16
CA THR A 264 -12.73 27.34 -9.51
C THR A 264 -14.12 26.84 -9.92
N PRO A 265 -15.10 27.72 -10.20
CA PRO A 265 -16.42 27.27 -10.65
C PRO A 265 -16.33 26.69 -12.08
N PRO A 266 -17.14 25.66 -12.40
CA PRO A 266 -17.31 25.25 -13.78
C PRO A 266 -18.05 26.32 -14.58
N ARG A 267 -18.12 26.15 -15.91
CA ARG A 267 -18.97 26.95 -16.79
C ARG A 267 -20.44 26.78 -16.39
N SER A 268 -21.32 27.63 -16.94
CA SER A 268 -22.77 27.61 -16.66
C SER A 268 -23.45 26.25 -16.93
N ASN A 269 -22.90 25.44 -17.84
CA ASN A 269 -23.39 24.10 -18.14
C ASN A 269 -22.85 23.01 -17.17
N GLY A 270 -22.12 23.37 -16.12
CA GLY A 270 -21.56 22.44 -15.14
C GLY A 270 -20.25 21.77 -15.56
N THR A 271 -19.63 22.18 -16.67
CA THR A 271 -18.39 21.58 -17.20
C THR A 271 -17.20 22.54 -17.12
N TYR A 272 -15.99 22.00 -17.01
CA TYR A 272 -14.74 22.74 -17.21
C TYR A 272 -14.31 22.69 -18.68
N ALA A 273 -13.60 23.73 -19.14
CA ALA A 273 -12.92 23.69 -20.43
C ALA A 273 -11.68 22.81 -20.36
N PRO A 274 -11.32 22.07 -21.41
CA PRO A 274 -9.91 21.76 -21.66
C PRO A 274 -9.07 23.05 -21.57
N GLY A 275 -7.91 23.00 -20.93
CA GLY A 275 -7.07 24.18 -20.68
C GLY A 275 -7.40 24.96 -19.39
N THR A 276 -8.37 24.50 -18.58
CA THR A 276 -8.73 25.21 -17.34
C THR A 276 -7.80 24.84 -16.19
N SER A 277 -7.40 25.85 -15.41
CA SER A 277 -6.80 25.68 -14.08
C SER A 277 -7.89 25.58 -13.01
N ILE A 278 -7.90 24.48 -12.25
CA ILE A 278 -8.89 24.19 -11.23
C ILE A 278 -8.22 24.27 -9.86
N GLN A 279 -8.52 25.35 -9.12
CA GLN A 279 -8.10 25.50 -7.75
C GLN A 279 -8.96 24.60 -6.85
N MET A 280 -8.30 23.92 -5.92
CA MET A 280 -8.88 22.98 -4.97
C MET A 280 -8.62 23.45 -3.53
N LYS A 281 -9.46 23.00 -2.60
CA LYS A 281 -9.30 23.17 -1.15
C LYS A 281 -9.44 21.82 -0.44
N LEU A 282 -8.57 21.61 0.54
CA LEU A 282 -8.55 20.46 1.45
C LEU A 282 -8.96 20.90 2.86
N ASP A 283 -9.82 20.10 3.48
CA ASP A 283 -10.12 20.16 4.91
C ASP A 283 -10.12 18.75 5.50
N LEU A 284 -9.19 18.48 6.42
CA LEU A 284 -9.12 17.22 7.15
C LEU A 284 -9.97 17.33 8.41
N GLN A 285 -10.87 16.37 8.60
CA GLN A 285 -11.88 16.41 9.66
C GLN A 285 -11.93 15.10 10.44
N ASP A 286 -12.44 15.15 11.67
CA ASP A 286 -12.83 13.95 12.42
C ASP A 286 -14.16 13.35 11.93
N GLY A 287 -14.64 12.27 12.59
CA GLY A 287 -15.90 11.62 12.23
C GLY A 287 -17.14 12.52 12.33
N THR A 288 -17.13 13.54 13.19
CA THR A 288 -18.21 14.53 13.33
C THR A 288 -18.17 15.63 12.27
N GLY A 289 -17.05 15.75 11.54
CA GLY A 289 -16.81 16.84 10.59
C GLY A 289 -16.09 18.05 11.20
N LYS A 290 -15.56 17.95 12.43
CA LYS A 290 -14.74 19.01 13.03
C LYS A 290 -13.37 19.04 12.35
N SER A 291 -12.96 20.20 11.85
CA SER A 291 -11.65 20.39 11.22
C SER A 291 -10.51 20.14 12.22
N LEU A 292 -9.48 19.42 11.77
CA LEU A 292 -8.33 19.00 12.58
C LEU A 292 -7.26 20.09 12.74
N TYR A 293 -7.38 21.22 12.04
CA TYR A 293 -6.43 22.33 12.10
C TYR A 293 -7.12 23.68 11.84
N PRO A 294 -6.49 24.82 12.19
CA PRO A 294 -7.02 26.14 11.85
C PRO A 294 -7.17 26.35 10.33
N SER A 295 -8.24 27.01 9.90
CA SER A 295 -8.51 27.19 8.46
C SER A 295 -7.34 27.82 7.71
N GLY A 296 -6.95 27.18 6.60
CA GLY A 296 -6.01 27.72 5.61
C GLY A 296 -4.62 27.07 5.63
N VAL A 297 -4.18 26.54 6.76
CA VAL A 297 -2.81 26.01 6.93
C VAL A 297 -2.86 24.71 7.72
N MET A 298 -2.27 23.64 7.17
CA MET A 298 -2.05 22.40 7.92
C MET A 298 -0.72 22.49 8.71
N PRO A 299 -0.59 21.71 9.80
CA PRO A 299 0.65 21.61 10.57
C PRO A 299 1.88 21.33 9.69
N THR A 300 3.05 21.81 10.12
CA THR A 300 4.30 21.60 9.40
C THR A 300 4.74 20.14 9.44
N TYR A 301 5.70 19.75 8.60
CA TYR A 301 6.29 18.41 8.68
C TYR A 301 6.96 18.18 10.05
N ASN A 302 7.62 19.21 10.58
CA ASN A 302 8.28 19.14 11.88
C ASN A 302 7.28 18.86 13.02
N ASP A 303 6.12 19.54 13.02
CA ASP A 303 5.07 19.36 14.04
C ASP A 303 4.43 17.97 14.00
N VAL A 304 4.32 17.37 12.81
CA VAL A 304 3.63 16.09 12.61
C VAL A 304 4.56 14.89 12.70
N VAL A 305 5.74 14.96 12.06
CA VAL A 305 6.61 13.79 11.88
C VAL A 305 7.77 13.77 12.87
N LEU A 306 8.47 14.90 13.04
CA LEU A 306 9.71 14.96 13.81
C LEU A 306 9.46 15.11 15.31
N THR A 307 8.66 16.12 15.70
CA THR A 307 8.27 16.33 17.10
C THR A 307 7.08 15.47 17.49
N GLY A 308 6.16 15.25 16.55
CA GLY A 308 4.94 14.46 16.77
C GLY A 308 3.84 15.19 17.55
N THR A 309 4.04 16.45 17.95
CA THR A 309 3.09 17.23 18.76
C THR A 309 1.70 17.28 18.12
N GLU A 310 1.63 17.66 16.84
CA GLU A 310 0.33 17.78 16.14
C GLU A 310 -0.21 16.41 15.74
N ARG A 311 0.65 15.40 15.53
CA ARG A 311 0.21 14.02 15.32
C ARG A 311 -0.47 13.45 16.57
N GLU A 312 0.06 13.68 17.76
CA GLU A 312 -0.53 13.20 19.02
C GLU A 312 -1.86 13.88 19.34
N ARG A 313 -1.95 15.19 19.02
CA ARG A 313 -3.14 15.99 19.25
C ARG A 313 -4.27 15.71 18.25
N THR A 314 -3.98 15.64 16.95
CA THR A 314 -4.99 15.60 15.88
C THR A 314 -5.09 14.24 15.20
N GLY A 315 -4.02 13.45 15.22
CA GLY A 315 -3.88 12.21 14.48
C GLY A 315 -3.50 12.35 13.01
N ILE A 316 -3.23 13.57 12.52
CA ILE A 316 -2.75 13.79 11.15
C ILE A 316 -1.42 13.08 10.93
N THR A 317 -1.23 12.51 9.73
CA THR A 317 0.03 11.86 9.34
C THR A 317 0.50 12.32 7.97
N TYR A 318 1.82 12.43 7.82
CA TYR A 318 2.49 12.69 6.55
C TYR A 318 3.40 11.53 6.15
N TYR A 319 3.98 11.62 4.96
CA TYR A 319 4.92 10.65 4.42
C TYR A 319 6.18 10.53 5.29
N THR A 320 6.52 9.32 5.73
CA THR A 320 7.67 9.09 6.63
C THR A 320 8.76 8.19 6.04
N ALA A 321 8.68 7.79 4.76
CA ALA A 321 9.61 6.80 4.21
C ALA A 321 11.09 7.15 4.30
N PRO A 322 11.53 8.43 4.26
CA PRO A 322 12.94 8.77 4.51
C PRO A 322 13.44 8.35 5.91
N ILE A 323 12.54 8.17 6.87
CA ILE A 323 12.85 7.84 8.28
C ILE A 323 12.51 6.38 8.59
N ASP A 324 11.38 5.88 8.07
CA ASP A 324 10.92 4.49 8.26
C ASP A 324 10.58 3.87 6.89
N PRO A 325 11.58 3.39 6.13
CA PRO A 325 11.40 2.97 4.74
C PRO A 325 10.50 1.74 4.63
N THR A 326 9.37 1.86 3.95
CA THR A 326 8.44 0.74 3.78
C THR A 326 8.81 -0.14 2.56
N GLY A 327 8.22 -1.33 2.48
CA GLY A 327 8.39 -2.24 1.34
C GLY A 327 7.07 -2.80 0.89
N THR A 328 6.82 -2.78 -0.42
CA THR A 328 5.63 -3.39 -1.02
C THR A 328 5.58 -4.87 -0.62
N TYR A 329 4.42 -5.30 -0.10
CA TYR A 329 4.23 -6.59 0.56
C TYR A 329 5.10 -6.79 1.82
N TRP A 330 6.42 -6.61 1.77
CA TRP A 330 7.46 -7.05 2.71
C TRP A 330 7.65 -6.23 3.98
N ARG A 331 7.28 -4.95 4.04
CA ARG A 331 7.51 -4.18 5.28
C ARG A 331 6.52 -3.05 5.45
N ARG A 332 5.56 -3.23 6.36
CA ARG A 332 4.77 -2.17 7.00
C ARG A 332 4.27 -1.06 6.04
N LYS A 333 3.90 -1.40 4.80
CA LYS A 333 3.49 -0.41 3.77
C LYS A 333 2.31 0.46 4.18
N HIS A 334 1.43 -0.03 5.06
CA HIS A 334 0.35 0.75 5.68
C HIS A 334 0.87 1.95 6.50
N LYS A 335 2.11 1.91 6.99
CA LYS A 335 2.76 3.01 7.75
C LYS A 335 3.33 4.11 6.84
N GLU A 336 3.32 3.96 5.52
CA GLU A 336 3.77 4.99 4.58
C GLU A 336 3.02 6.32 4.75
N ARG A 337 1.72 6.25 5.11
CA ARG A 337 0.92 7.37 5.65
C ARG A 337 0.93 8.66 4.82
N MET A 338 1.22 8.54 3.52
CA MET A 338 1.28 9.65 2.60
C MET A 338 -0.10 10.30 2.42
N LEU A 339 -0.19 11.60 2.71
CA LEU A 339 -1.31 12.45 2.32
C LEU A 339 -1.03 13.00 0.91
N MET A 340 -1.93 12.69 -0.02
CA MET A 340 -1.71 12.94 -1.44
C MET A 340 -3.03 13.22 -2.14
N SER A 341 -3.02 14.11 -3.13
CA SER A 341 -4.13 14.30 -4.06
C SER A 341 -3.66 14.11 -5.50
N GLN A 342 -4.53 13.60 -6.35
CA GLN A 342 -4.32 13.51 -7.79
C GLN A 342 -5.53 14.02 -8.56
N ILE A 343 -5.33 14.31 -9.84
CA ILE A 343 -6.38 14.31 -10.86
C ILE A 343 -5.98 13.33 -11.96
N ALA A 344 -6.92 12.52 -12.44
CA ALA A 344 -6.70 11.59 -13.56
C ALA A 344 -7.93 11.50 -14.47
N GLY A 345 -7.73 11.37 -15.77
CA GLY A 345 -8.83 11.20 -16.71
C GLY A 345 -8.47 11.35 -18.20
N PRO A 346 -9.50 11.28 -19.07
CA PRO A 346 -10.91 11.05 -18.71
C PRO A 346 -11.17 9.56 -18.36
N ALA A 347 -12.21 9.30 -17.57
CA ALA A 347 -12.49 8.00 -16.92
C ALA A 347 -12.41 6.80 -17.88
N GLN A 348 -13.00 6.92 -19.06
CA GLN A 348 -13.09 5.87 -20.08
C GLN A 348 -11.75 5.45 -20.69
N THR A 349 -10.71 6.28 -20.54
CA THR A 349 -9.36 5.98 -21.04
C THR A 349 -8.31 5.86 -19.93
N ILE A 350 -8.71 5.94 -18.65
CA ILE A 350 -7.77 5.77 -17.55
C ILE A 350 -7.16 4.37 -17.63
N GLN A 351 -5.83 4.32 -17.58
CA GLN A 351 -5.05 3.09 -17.63
C GLN A 351 -3.81 3.21 -16.76
N PRO A 352 -3.14 2.09 -16.43
CA PRO A 352 -1.88 2.14 -15.70
C PRO A 352 -0.82 3.00 -16.42
N ILE A 353 -0.23 3.93 -15.68
CA ILE A 353 0.89 4.77 -16.13
C ILE A 353 2.14 3.90 -16.21
N ARG A 354 2.93 4.08 -17.28
CA ARG A 354 4.10 3.23 -17.54
C ARG A 354 5.37 4.03 -17.80
N SER A 355 5.23 5.31 -18.11
CA SER A 355 6.34 6.23 -18.13
C SER A 355 6.90 6.45 -16.72
N ILE A 356 8.21 6.28 -16.58
CA ILE A 356 8.89 6.48 -15.30
C ILE A 356 9.04 7.98 -15.06
N GLN A 357 8.71 8.41 -13.85
CA GLN A 357 8.95 9.78 -13.39
C GLN A 357 10.32 9.83 -12.72
N GLY A 358 11.21 10.65 -13.27
CA GLY A 358 12.53 10.87 -12.70
C GLY A 358 12.48 11.65 -11.38
N PHE A 359 13.59 11.63 -10.64
CA PHE A 359 13.70 12.29 -9.34
C PHE A 359 13.55 13.82 -9.45
N GLU A 360 13.94 14.39 -10.58
CA GLU A 360 13.82 15.81 -10.91
C GLU A 360 12.38 16.33 -10.87
N VAL A 361 11.40 15.47 -11.16
CA VAL A 361 9.97 15.82 -11.07
C VAL A 361 9.58 16.14 -9.62
N PHE A 362 10.21 15.48 -8.64
CA PHE A 362 9.90 15.63 -7.22
C PHE A 362 10.68 16.78 -6.56
N LEU A 363 11.88 17.06 -7.04
CA LEU A 363 12.71 18.18 -6.60
C LEU A 363 12.42 19.51 -7.33
N GLY A 364 11.65 19.46 -8.42
CA GLY A 364 11.31 20.63 -9.20
C GLY A 364 10.52 21.69 -8.41
N PRO A 365 10.46 22.93 -8.91
CA PRO A 365 9.77 24.03 -8.22
C PRO A 365 8.24 23.88 -8.21
N ALA A 366 7.68 22.98 -9.02
CA ALA A 366 6.24 22.78 -9.13
C ALA A 366 5.69 22.07 -7.89
N ASP A 367 4.67 22.66 -7.28
CA ASP A 367 3.92 22.06 -6.18
C ASP A 367 3.07 20.85 -6.61
N VAL A 368 2.64 20.86 -7.88
CA VAL A 368 1.83 19.83 -8.52
C VAL A 368 2.61 19.27 -9.70
N GLN A 369 2.79 17.96 -9.74
CA GLN A 369 3.63 17.28 -10.72
C GLN A 369 2.75 16.58 -11.77
N THR A 370 3.12 16.71 -13.04
CA THR A 370 2.49 15.96 -14.14
C THR A 370 3.18 14.62 -14.29
N ILE A 371 2.43 13.53 -14.10
CA ILE A 371 2.95 12.16 -14.07
C ILE A 371 2.41 11.28 -15.19
N ALA A 372 1.42 11.76 -15.92
CA ALA A 372 1.02 11.17 -17.19
C ALA A 372 0.50 12.26 -18.12
N THR A 373 0.89 12.16 -19.38
CA THR A 373 0.34 12.98 -20.46
C THR A 373 -0.34 12.08 -21.48
N LEU A 374 -1.27 12.64 -22.24
CA LEU A 374 -2.00 11.91 -23.26
C LEU A 374 -1.07 11.38 -24.35
N GLU A 375 -0.07 12.15 -24.74
CA GLU A 375 0.88 11.80 -25.80
C GLU A 375 1.80 10.66 -25.38
N ARG A 376 2.15 10.60 -24.09
CA ARG A 376 3.14 9.65 -23.57
C ARG A 376 2.50 8.37 -23.03
N ASP A 377 1.38 8.51 -22.32
CA ASP A 377 0.75 7.42 -21.57
C ASP A 377 -0.68 7.10 -22.03
N ASN A 378 -1.23 7.84 -23.00
CA ASN A 378 -2.63 7.77 -23.42
C ASN A 378 -3.63 7.98 -22.26
N THR A 379 -3.18 8.65 -21.20
CA THR A 379 -3.98 9.07 -20.05
C THR A 379 -3.35 10.35 -19.48
N PHE A 380 -4.17 11.23 -18.93
CA PHE A 380 -3.67 12.38 -18.18
C PHE A 380 -3.68 12.09 -16.69
N ALA A 381 -2.62 12.48 -15.99
CA ALA A 381 -2.62 12.55 -14.53
C ALA A 381 -1.64 13.58 -13.98
N GLN A 382 -2.07 14.29 -12.95
CA GLN A 382 -1.25 15.14 -12.09
C GLN A 382 -1.41 14.71 -10.63
N PHE A 383 -0.40 14.92 -9.80
CA PHE A 383 -0.50 14.71 -8.36
C PHE A 383 0.18 15.81 -7.55
N ARG A 384 -0.13 15.85 -6.27
CA ARG A 384 0.55 16.61 -5.22
C ARG A 384 0.59 15.78 -3.94
N ILE A 385 1.69 15.84 -3.23
CA ILE A 385 1.76 15.37 -1.83
C ILE A 385 1.68 16.54 -0.85
N PHE A 386 1.32 16.24 0.39
CA PHE A 386 1.25 17.21 1.48
C PHE A 386 2.13 16.75 2.64
N PRO A 387 3.14 17.55 3.06
CA PRO A 387 3.72 18.73 2.38
C PRO A 387 4.17 18.42 0.95
N THR A 388 4.46 19.44 0.15
CA THR A 388 4.83 19.25 -1.27
C THR A 388 6.10 18.41 -1.42
N SER A 389 6.26 17.78 -2.58
CA SER A 389 7.42 16.90 -2.81
C SER A 389 8.73 17.65 -2.70
N ASN A 390 8.80 18.84 -3.29
CA ASN A 390 9.98 19.69 -3.21
C ASN A 390 10.32 20.12 -1.79
N GLN A 391 9.36 20.19 -0.87
CA GLN A 391 9.63 20.43 0.55
C GLN A 391 10.08 19.15 1.24
N THR A 392 9.31 18.07 1.09
CA THR A 392 9.52 16.81 1.80
C THR A 392 10.85 16.14 1.41
N PHE A 393 11.16 16.09 0.12
CA PHE A 393 12.37 15.46 -0.42
C PHE A 393 13.60 16.37 -0.31
N ALA A 394 13.45 17.70 -0.22
CA ALA A 394 14.57 18.63 0.00
C ALA A 394 14.88 18.90 1.48
N GLY A 395 14.16 18.27 2.42
CA GLY A 395 14.40 18.45 3.86
C GLY A 395 13.86 19.76 4.44
N ILE A 396 12.91 20.41 3.77
CA ILE A 396 12.33 21.69 4.20
C ILE A 396 11.10 21.42 5.07
N TYR A 397 11.29 21.36 6.39
CA TYR A 397 10.29 20.80 7.31
C TYR A 397 9.48 21.79 8.14
N ASP A 398 9.90 23.05 8.22
CA ASP A 398 9.24 24.10 9.04
C ASP A 398 8.27 24.98 8.23
N GLN A 399 8.10 24.70 6.94
CA GLN A 399 7.22 25.51 6.10
C GLN A 399 5.74 25.19 6.36
N PRO A 400 4.86 26.22 6.40
CA PRO A 400 3.43 26.02 6.41
C PRO A 400 2.99 25.15 5.23
N VAL A 401 2.04 24.24 5.48
CA VAL A 401 1.50 23.38 4.43
C VAL A 401 0.19 23.97 3.92
N PRO A 402 0.13 24.48 2.67
CA PRO A 402 -1.08 25.09 2.14
C PRO A 402 -2.22 24.07 2.03
N THR A 403 -3.44 24.52 2.32
CA THR A 403 -4.66 23.74 2.15
C THR A 403 -5.29 23.88 0.76
N THR A 404 -4.69 24.71 -0.11
CA THR A 404 -5.14 24.92 -1.48
C THR A 404 -4.04 24.60 -2.48
N TRP A 405 -4.45 24.13 -3.66
CA TRP A 405 -3.57 23.83 -4.78
C TRP A 405 -4.34 23.95 -6.09
N THR A 406 -3.64 23.91 -7.21
CA THR A 406 -4.25 24.05 -8.55
C THR A 406 -3.85 22.87 -9.41
N TYR A 407 -4.83 22.25 -10.07
CA TYR A 407 -4.60 21.34 -11.18
C TYR A 407 -4.76 22.07 -12.50
N ASP A 408 -3.92 21.76 -13.47
CA ASP A 408 -3.98 22.35 -14.81
C ASP A 408 -4.43 21.29 -15.80
N ILE A 409 -5.67 21.40 -16.29
CA ILE A 409 -6.21 20.51 -17.32
C ILE A 409 -5.56 20.88 -18.65
N PRO A 410 -4.88 19.97 -19.36
CA PRO A 410 -4.29 20.26 -20.67
C PRO A 410 -5.33 20.78 -21.68
N ALA A 411 -4.91 21.70 -22.56
CA ALA A 411 -5.78 22.27 -23.58
C ALA A 411 -6.32 21.23 -24.58
N ASN A 412 -5.58 20.14 -24.77
CA ASN A 412 -5.95 19.02 -25.63
C ASN A 412 -6.63 17.86 -24.88
N SER A 413 -7.08 18.09 -23.64
CA SER A 413 -7.81 17.09 -22.85
C SER A 413 -9.07 16.61 -23.57
N PRO A 414 -9.24 15.29 -23.78
CA PRO A 414 -10.48 14.75 -24.33
C PRO A 414 -11.66 15.02 -23.40
N SER A 415 -12.85 15.05 -23.97
CA SER A 415 -14.06 15.27 -23.16
C SER A 415 -14.39 14.02 -22.32
N GLY A 416 -14.85 14.23 -21.09
CA GLY A 416 -15.34 13.18 -20.21
C GLY A 416 -15.26 13.53 -18.73
N THR A 417 -15.46 12.53 -17.88
CA THR A 417 -15.34 12.62 -16.43
C THR A 417 -13.88 12.49 -16.00
N TYR A 418 -13.39 13.39 -15.15
CA TYR A 418 -12.07 13.30 -14.51
C TYR A 418 -12.25 13.11 -13.01
N TYR A 419 -11.42 12.27 -12.41
CA TYR A 419 -11.47 12.01 -10.98
C TYR A 419 -10.34 12.77 -10.28
N ILE A 420 -10.72 13.58 -9.30
CA ILE A 420 -9.82 14.11 -8.31
C ILE A 420 -9.90 13.20 -7.10
N THR A 421 -8.77 12.66 -6.66
CA THR A 421 -8.71 11.66 -5.59
C THR A 421 -7.71 12.10 -4.55
N THR A 422 -8.15 12.25 -3.31
CA THR A 422 -7.28 12.58 -2.18
C THR A 422 -7.30 11.46 -1.17
N LYS A 423 -6.14 10.89 -0.88
CA LYS A 423 -5.97 9.81 0.10
C LYS A 423 -5.15 10.29 1.29
N GLY A 424 -5.45 9.75 2.46
CA GLY A 424 -4.69 9.98 3.68
C GLY A 424 -4.94 8.89 4.71
N ARG A 425 -4.30 9.04 5.86
CA ARG A 425 -4.50 8.18 7.03
C ARG A 425 -4.57 9.03 8.29
N ARG A 426 -5.33 8.57 9.29
CA ARG A 426 -5.39 9.20 10.61
C ARG A 426 -5.09 8.17 11.69
N VAL A 427 -4.22 8.55 12.63
CA VAL A 427 -3.83 7.73 13.77
C VAL A 427 -4.23 8.48 15.04
N TYR A 428 -5.38 8.15 15.62
CA TYR A 428 -5.94 8.93 16.70
C TYR A 428 -6.46 8.03 17.83
N LYS A 429 -5.91 8.23 19.03
CA LYS A 429 -6.39 7.62 20.29
C LYS A 429 -6.72 6.11 20.17
N GLY A 430 -5.78 5.37 19.58
CA GLY A 430 -5.86 3.91 19.40
C GLY A 430 -6.47 3.46 18.08
N GLU A 431 -7.04 4.36 17.29
CA GLU A 431 -7.53 4.07 15.94
C GLU A 431 -6.43 4.38 14.88
N ASP A 432 -6.30 3.54 13.85
CA ASP A 432 -5.39 3.78 12.71
C ASP A 432 -6.11 3.48 11.38
N ILE A 433 -6.78 4.48 10.78
CA ILE A 433 -7.70 4.28 9.65
C ILE A 433 -7.28 5.07 8.40
N PRO A 434 -7.30 4.45 7.21
CA PRO A 434 -7.20 5.16 5.95
C PRO A 434 -8.52 5.82 5.55
N PHE A 435 -8.44 6.83 4.68
CA PHE A 435 -9.61 7.44 4.04
C PHE A 435 -9.22 7.92 2.65
N THR A 436 -10.13 7.78 1.69
CA THR A 436 -10.00 8.37 0.35
C THR A 436 -11.25 9.16 0.02
N SER A 437 -11.06 10.40 -0.42
CA SER A 437 -12.09 11.27 -0.97
C SER A 437 -11.98 11.33 -2.47
N GLN A 438 -13.11 11.31 -3.16
CA GLN A 438 -13.19 11.39 -4.62
C GLN A 438 -14.17 12.49 -5.03
N VAL A 439 -13.73 13.34 -5.95
CA VAL A 439 -14.55 14.35 -6.60
C VAL A 439 -14.49 14.10 -8.10
N ALA A 440 -15.64 13.86 -8.71
CA ALA A 440 -15.75 13.78 -10.16
C ALA A 440 -16.04 15.17 -10.74
N ILE A 441 -15.30 15.55 -11.78
CA ILE A 441 -15.56 16.76 -12.55
C ILE A 441 -15.80 16.40 -14.01
N GLN A 442 -16.57 17.23 -14.71
CA GLN A 442 -16.83 17.06 -16.14
C GLN A 442 -15.98 18.02 -16.96
N VAL A 443 -15.24 17.53 -17.96
CA VAL A 443 -14.41 18.33 -18.87
C VAL A 443 -14.96 18.21 -20.28
N GLY A 444 -15.26 19.33 -20.92
CA GLY A 444 -15.67 19.42 -22.34
C GLY A 444 -17.08 18.90 -22.67
N THR A 445 -17.67 18.02 -21.85
CA THR A 445 -19.01 17.43 -22.04
C THR A 445 -19.76 17.35 -20.72
N THR A 446 -21.10 17.38 -20.75
CA THR A 446 -21.95 17.10 -19.58
C THR A 446 -22.20 15.60 -19.38
N THR A 447 -21.90 14.78 -20.38
CA THR A 447 -22.08 13.33 -20.34
C THR A 447 -21.05 12.70 -19.40
N VAL A 448 -21.52 12.05 -18.34
CA VAL A 448 -20.68 11.27 -17.44
C VAL A 448 -20.09 10.09 -18.21
N THR A 449 -18.79 9.85 -18.06
CA THR A 449 -18.10 8.70 -18.63
C THR A 449 -17.63 7.76 -17.54
N THR A 450 -17.64 6.46 -17.84
CA THR A 450 -17.29 5.38 -16.90
C THR A 450 -15.92 4.78 -17.24
N PRO A 451 -15.18 4.26 -16.26
CA PRO A 451 -13.94 3.53 -16.53
C PRO A 451 -14.15 2.23 -17.31
N THR A 452 -13.30 1.98 -18.31
CA THR A 452 -13.23 0.69 -19.01
C THR A 452 -12.17 -0.19 -18.34
N LEU A 453 -12.59 -1.00 -17.37
CA LEU A 453 -11.68 -1.84 -16.59
C LEU A 453 -11.36 -3.15 -17.34
N THR A 454 -10.09 -3.54 -17.37
CA THR A 454 -9.62 -4.80 -17.99
C THR A 454 -9.32 -5.90 -16.97
N THR A 455 -9.59 -5.61 -15.70
CA THR A 455 -9.37 -6.52 -14.57
C THR A 455 -10.60 -6.55 -13.66
N GLY A 456 -10.71 -7.52 -12.75
CA GLY A 456 -11.79 -7.68 -11.78
C GLY A 456 -12.74 -8.85 -12.12
N PRO A 457 -13.87 -8.99 -11.40
CA PRO A 457 -14.18 -8.28 -10.15
C PRO A 457 -13.32 -8.76 -8.98
N CYS A 458 -12.80 -7.84 -8.17
CA CYS A 458 -11.94 -8.17 -7.02
C CYS A 458 -12.74 -8.66 -5.80
N THR A 459 -14.04 -8.35 -5.77
CA THR A 459 -14.98 -8.69 -4.68
C THR A 459 -15.19 -10.19 -4.51
N SER A 460 -14.84 -10.99 -5.51
CA SER A 460 -14.80 -12.45 -5.45
C SER A 460 -13.91 -12.98 -4.32
N CYS A 461 -12.81 -12.28 -3.98
CA CYS A 461 -11.87 -12.67 -2.93
C CYS A 461 -11.74 -11.63 -1.80
N HIS A 462 -12.10 -10.38 -2.06
CA HIS A 462 -11.98 -9.23 -1.16
C HIS A 462 -13.30 -8.95 -0.42
N SER A 463 -13.63 -9.81 0.54
CA SER A 463 -14.83 -9.73 1.39
C SER A 463 -14.48 -9.91 2.87
N ASN A 464 -15.46 -9.70 3.76
CA ASN A 464 -15.36 -9.99 5.20
C ASN A 464 -14.15 -9.33 5.88
N GLY A 465 -13.93 -8.04 5.64
CA GLY A 465 -12.75 -7.28 6.11
C GLY A 465 -11.69 -7.06 5.03
N GLY A 466 -11.76 -7.81 3.92
CA GLY A 466 -10.90 -7.67 2.76
C GLY A 466 -11.31 -6.63 1.73
N GLU A 467 -12.46 -5.98 1.90
CA GLU A 467 -13.04 -5.07 0.91
C GLU A 467 -12.09 -3.92 0.59
N LEU A 468 -11.97 -3.52 -0.69
CA LEU A 468 -11.10 -2.42 -1.12
C LEU A 468 -11.46 -1.07 -0.47
N SER A 469 -12.73 -0.90 -0.11
CA SER A 469 -13.22 0.24 0.67
C SER A 469 -12.74 0.26 2.12
N LYS A 470 -12.07 -0.80 2.60
CA LYS A 470 -11.50 -0.92 3.96
C LYS A 470 -9.99 -1.18 3.97
N VAL A 471 -9.46 -1.91 2.99
CA VAL A 471 -8.03 -2.23 2.93
C VAL A 471 -7.23 -1.10 2.28
N LEU A 472 -5.92 -1.09 2.53
CA LEU A 472 -4.95 -0.15 1.93
C LEU A 472 -5.31 1.32 2.20
N HIS A 473 -5.87 2.01 1.19
CA HIS A 473 -6.24 3.42 1.24
C HIS A 473 -7.74 3.63 1.36
N ALA A 474 -8.52 2.57 1.58
CA ALA A 474 -9.98 2.60 1.61
C ALA A 474 -10.54 3.24 0.32
N ASN A 475 -10.16 2.67 -0.82
CA ASN A 475 -10.51 3.12 -2.16
C ASN A 475 -10.85 1.92 -3.04
N ASP A 476 -12.12 1.79 -3.39
CA ASP A 476 -12.69 0.75 -4.24
C ASP A 476 -12.79 1.16 -5.72
N ASN A 477 -12.67 2.45 -6.04
CA ASN A 477 -12.61 2.92 -7.42
C ASN A 477 -11.23 2.66 -8.02
N ARG A 478 -11.10 1.50 -8.68
CA ARG A 478 -9.85 1.00 -9.27
C ARG A 478 -9.25 1.91 -10.34
N ALA A 479 -10.07 2.71 -11.03
CA ALA A 479 -9.57 3.67 -12.01
C ALA A 479 -8.72 4.75 -11.33
N THR A 480 -9.05 5.12 -10.10
CA THR A 480 -8.31 6.17 -9.38
C THR A 480 -7.00 5.70 -8.77
N CYS A 481 -6.65 4.42 -8.87
CA CYS A 481 -5.34 3.94 -8.43
C CYS A 481 -4.19 4.42 -9.32
N ALA A 482 -4.44 4.60 -10.63
CA ALA A 482 -3.37 4.72 -11.63
C ALA A 482 -2.44 5.94 -11.43
N GLY A 483 -2.96 7.10 -11.04
CA GLY A 483 -2.11 8.29 -10.82
C GLY A 483 -1.24 8.17 -9.57
N CYS A 484 -1.76 7.68 -8.45
CA CYS A 484 -0.98 7.46 -7.23
C CYS A 484 0.03 6.32 -7.39
N HIS A 485 -0.20 5.42 -8.34
CA HIS A 485 0.63 4.27 -8.65
C HIS A 485 1.26 4.42 -10.04
N ALA A 486 2.06 5.47 -10.21
CA ALA A 486 2.96 5.64 -11.34
C ALA A 486 4.35 5.03 -11.03
N PRO A 487 5.16 4.70 -12.04
CA PRO A 487 6.54 4.27 -11.81
C PRO A 487 7.40 5.47 -11.44
N LEU A 488 8.08 5.40 -10.30
CA LEU A 488 8.94 6.47 -9.80
C LEU A 488 10.39 5.99 -9.79
N ALA A 489 11.35 6.87 -10.09
CA ALA A 489 12.76 6.49 -10.12
C ALA A 489 13.30 5.90 -8.81
N PHE A 490 12.68 6.25 -7.67
CA PHE A 490 13.02 5.76 -6.34
C PHE A 490 12.04 4.69 -5.80
N GLU A 491 11.00 4.37 -6.56
CA GLU A 491 9.98 3.37 -6.23
C GLU A 491 9.45 2.79 -7.55
N LEU A 492 10.30 2.04 -8.24
CA LEU A 492 9.97 1.48 -9.55
C LEU A 492 8.82 0.48 -9.46
N GLU A 493 8.62 -0.14 -8.31
CA GLU A 493 7.45 -0.99 -8.02
C GLU A 493 6.16 -0.19 -7.75
N GLY A 494 6.20 1.14 -7.88
CA GLY A 494 5.07 2.07 -7.86
C GLY A 494 3.81 1.58 -8.58
N PRO A 495 3.91 1.10 -9.84
CA PRO A 495 2.76 0.84 -10.69
C PRO A 495 1.80 -0.22 -10.18
N ILE A 496 0.51 0.04 -10.36
CA ILE A 496 -0.54 -0.81 -9.79
C ILE A 496 -0.47 -2.25 -10.30
N PHE A 497 -0.09 -2.46 -11.57
CA PHE A 497 0.06 -3.80 -12.14
C PHE A 497 1.23 -4.58 -11.51
N VAL A 498 2.35 -3.92 -11.21
CA VAL A 498 3.48 -4.53 -10.49
C VAL A 498 3.05 -4.89 -9.07
N ARG A 499 2.47 -3.93 -8.32
CA ARG A 499 2.09 -4.16 -6.92
C ARG A 499 1.05 -5.26 -6.76
N LEU A 500 0.04 -5.30 -7.63
CA LEU A 500 -1.01 -6.31 -7.57
C LEU A 500 -0.44 -7.70 -7.80
N HIS A 501 0.33 -7.90 -8.89
CA HIS A 501 0.99 -9.18 -9.14
C HIS A 501 1.94 -9.57 -8.00
N TYR A 502 2.73 -8.63 -7.48
CA TYR A 502 3.69 -8.89 -6.41
C TYR A 502 3.01 -9.34 -5.11
N ILE A 503 1.98 -8.61 -4.67
CA ILE A 503 1.27 -8.93 -3.42
C ILE A 503 0.60 -10.30 -3.51
N HIS A 504 -0.05 -10.63 -4.64
CA HIS A 504 -0.75 -11.91 -4.79
C HIS A 504 0.23 -13.07 -5.00
N SER A 505 1.31 -12.88 -5.77
CA SER A 505 2.30 -13.95 -6.00
C SER A 505 3.12 -14.31 -4.76
N ARG A 506 3.31 -13.39 -3.81
CA ARG A 506 4.02 -13.64 -2.55
C ARG A 506 3.08 -14.06 -1.43
N SER A 507 1.76 -14.04 -1.64
CA SER A 507 0.78 -14.42 -0.62
C SER A 507 0.43 -15.89 -0.75
N ASP A 508 0.80 -16.70 0.25
CA ASP A 508 0.39 -18.12 0.32
C ASP A 508 -1.11 -18.28 0.63
N ARG A 509 -1.83 -17.17 0.85
CA ARG A 509 -3.29 -17.08 1.02
C ARG A 509 -4.02 -16.64 -0.25
N PHE A 510 -3.38 -16.70 -1.41
CA PHE A 510 -4.05 -16.47 -2.69
C PHE A 510 -4.73 -17.76 -3.15
N ASP A 511 -6.07 -17.77 -3.14
CA ASP A 511 -6.88 -18.98 -3.28
C ASP A 511 -7.07 -19.44 -4.75
N SER A 512 -6.17 -19.05 -5.67
CA SER A 512 -6.21 -19.42 -7.09
C SER A 512 -4.79 -19.71 -7.64
N PRO A 513 -4.62 -20.60 -8.63
CA PRO A 513 -3.33 -20.78 -9.29
C PRO A 513 -2.82 -19.46 -9.89
N LEU A 514 -1.57 -19.10 -9.61
CA LEU A 514 -0.96 -17.84 -10.10
C LEU A 514 -0.90 -17.75 -11.63
N SER A 515 -0.89 -18.89 -12.33
CA SER A 515 -0.94 -18.94 -13.80
C SER A 515 -2.33 -18.63 -14.37
N LYS A 516 -3.40 -18.77 -13.57
CA LYS A 516 -4.79 -18.58 -14.02
C LYS A 516 -5.15 -17.10 -14.06
N CYS A 517 -4.64 -16.39 -15.08
CA CYS A 517 -4.84 -14.95 -15.28
C CYS A 517 -6.31 -14.54 -15.29
N GLN A 518 -7.22 -15.38 -15.83
CA GLN A 518 -8.67 -15.13 -15.82
C GLN A 518 -9.29 -14.96 -14.43
N SER A 519 -8.55 -15.27 -13.35
CA SER A 519 -8.99 -14.97 -11.97
C SER A 519 -9.07 -13.46 -11.71
N CYS A 520 -8.32 -12.66 -12.48
CA CYS A 520 -8.23 -11.21 -12.30
C CYS A 520 -8.34 -10.43 -13.61
N HIS A 521 -7.98 -11.00 -14.76
CA HIS A 521 -8.07 -10.34 -16.07
C HIS A 521 -9.38 -10.71 -16.75
N LEU A 522 -10.07 -9.69 -17.27
CA LEU A 522 -11.41 -9.85 -17.87
C LEU A 522 -11.36 -10.31 -19.33
N ASN A 523 -10.23 -10.13 -20.00
CA ASN A 523 -10.06 -10.47 -21.42
C ASN A 523 -8.58 -10.58 -21.79
N GLN A 524 -8.33 -11.15 -22.98
CA GLN A 524 -7.00 -11.35 -23.52
C GLN A 524 -6.21 -10.05 -23.65
N THR A 525 -6.83 -8.95 -24.10
CA THR A 525 -6.18 -7.63 -24.17
C THR A 525 -5.54 -7.20 -22.85
N GLY A 526 -6.14 -7.59 -21.71
CA GLY A 526 -5.63 -7.32 -20.38
C GLY A 526 -4.27 -7.96 -20.06
N ILE A 527 -3.87 -9.04 -20.75
CA ILE A 527 -2.61 -9.76 -20.53
C ILE A 527 -1.56 -9.55 -21.64
N GLN A 528 -1.94 -8.89 -22.74
CA GLN A 528 -1.08 -8.77 -23.92
C GLN A 528 0.05 -7.75 -23.78
N ARG A 529 0.17 -6.98 -22.69
CA ARG A 529 1.30 -6.05 -22.52
C ARG A 529 2.31 -6.59 -21.52
N THR A 530 3.28 -7.37 -22.01
CA THR A 530 4.38 -7.93 -21.23
C THR A 530 5.54 -6.96 -21.13
N SER A 531 6.13 -6.84 -19.95
CA SER A 531 7.41 -6.18 -19.69
C SER A 531 8.15 -6.94 -18.60
N LYS A 532 9.46 -6.71 -18.47
CA LYS A 532 10.26 -7.30 -17.38
C LYS A 532 9.63 -6.99 -16.01
N ALA A 533 9.16 -5.76 -15.78
CA ALA A 533 8.48 -5.37 -14.55
C ALA A 533 7.16 -6.12 -14.33
N ALA A 534 6.33 -6.29 -15.37
CA ALA A 534 5.07 -7.03 -15.25
C ALA A 534 5.30 -8.53 -14.99
N CYS A 535 6.27 -9.14 -15.67
CA CYS A 535 6.54 -10.57 -15.57
C CYS A 535 7.27 -10.92 -14.27
N LEU A 536 8.34 -10.19 -13.92
CA LEU A 536 9.15 -10.48 -12.73
C LEU A 536 8.49 -10.04 -11.41
N SER A 537 7.40 -9.27 -11.49
CA SER A 537 6.51 -9.10 -10.33
C SER A 537 5.88 -10.42 -9.85
N CYS A 538 5.87 -11.47 -10.68
CA CYS A 538 5.52 -12.84 -10.30
C CYS A 538 6.74 -13.78 -10.36
N HIS A 539 7.50 -13.75 -11.45
CA HIS A 539 8.65 -14.64 -11.65
C HIS A 539 9.89 -14.16 -10.88
N THR A 540 10.53 -15.06 -10.14
CA THR A 540 11.76 -14.75 -9.38
C THR A 540 13.05 -14.97 -10.19
N SER A 541 12.95 -15.54 -11.40
CA SER A 541 14.07 -15.81 -12.29
C SER A 541 13.60 -15.98 -13.74
N TYR A 542 14.53 -15.96 -14.69
CA TYR A 542 14.29 -16.32 -16.10
C TYR A 542 15.46 -17.15 -16.67
N PRO A 543 15.28 -17.82 -17.83
CA PRO A 543 16.30 -18.70 -18.41
C PRO A 543 17.64 -18.01 -18.66
N ALA A 544 18.72 -18.79 -18.73
CA ALA A 544 20.08 -18.28 -18.99
C ALA A 544 20.18 -17.46 -20.31
N SER A 545 19.35 -17.78 -21.31
CA SER A 545 19.25 -16.98 -22.54
C SER A 545 18.78 -15.55 -22.29
N HIS A 546 17.83 -15.35 -21.38
CA HIS A 546 17.38 -14.02 -20.97
C HIS A 546 18.45 -13.31 -20.14
N VAL A 547 19.23 -14.05 -19.34
CA VAL A 547 20.38 -13.46 -18.61
C VAL A 547 21.42 -12.94 -19.58
N ALA A 548 21.74 -13.70 -20.62
CA ALA A 548 22.70 -13.28 -21.64
C ALA A 548 22.23 -12.02 -22.42
N GLN A 549 20.92 -11.88 -22.64
CA GLN A 549 20.36 -10.78 -23.43
C GLN A 549 20.01 -9.53 -22.62
N PHE A 550 19.49 -9.70 -21.40
CA PHE A 550 18.91 -8.61 -20.59
C PHE A 550 19.63 -8.41 -19.24
N GLY A 551 20.73 -9.13 -18.99
CA GLY A 551 21.45 -9.13 -17.72
C GLY A 551 20.76 -10.00 -16.66
N PRO A 552 21.31 -10.09 -15.44
CA PRO A 552 20.66 -10.81 -14.34
C PRO A 552 19.44 -10.06 -13.77
N VAL A 553 18.61 -10.79 -13.04
CA VAL A 553 17.58 -10.19 -12.16
C VAL A 553 18.29 -9.60 -10.94
N ILE A 554 18.20 -8.28 -10.75
CA ILE A 554 18.90 -7.56 -9.67
C ILE A 554 17.95 -6.87 -8.67
N ASP A 555 16.66 -6.88 -8.95
CA ASP A 555 15.61 -6.36 -8.07
C ASP A 555 14.42 -7.33 -8.07
N SER A 556 13.90 -7.68 -6.91
CA SER A 556 12.79 -8.64 -6.82
C SER A 556 11.45 -8.10 -7.30
N TYR A 557 11.23 -6.78 -7.31
CA TYR A 557 9.93 -6.20 -7.66
C TYR A 557 9.75 -6.04 -9.16
N VAL A 558 10.76 -5.47 -9.84
CA VAL A 558 10.70 -5.14 -11.26
C VAL A 558 11.76 -5.85 -12.10
N GLY A 559 12.70 -6.53 -11.45
CA GLY A 559 13.76 -7.29 -12.10
C GLY A 559 15.05 -6.55 -12.40
N GLY A 560 15.02 -5.22 -12.38
CA GLY A 560 16.11 -4.37 -12.84
C GLY A 560 15.82 -2.89 -12.60
N GLY A 561 16.26 -2.04 -13.51
CA GLY A 561 16.06 -0.59 -13.46
C GLY A 561 14.99 -0.10 -14.43
N PRO A 562 15.12 1.15 -14.92
CA PRO A 562 14.20 1.74 -15.88
C PRO A 562 13.92 0.94 -17.15
N GLU A 563 14.88 0.14 -17.61
CA GLU A 563 14.73 -0.75 -18.75
C GLU A 563 13.62 -1.79 -18.55
N SER A 564 13.24 -2.06 -17.29
CA SER A 564 12.25 -3.07 -16.95
C SER A 564 10.84 -2.75 -17.45
N PHE A 565 10.59 -1.50 -17.86
CA PHE A 565 9.29 -1.03 -18.35
C PHE A 565 9.13 -1.12 -19.87
N GLN A 566 10.18 -1.56 -20.58
CA GLN A 566 10.13 -1.81 -22.02
C GLN A 566 9.22 -2.99 -22.35
N GLN A 567 8.54 -2.92 -23.50
CA GLN A 567 7.56 -3.93 -23.92
C GLN A 567 8.22 -5.10 -24.64
N CYS A 568 7.83 -6.33 -24.29
CA CYS A 568 8.35 -7.57 -24.89
C CYS A 568 7.37 -8.26 -25.86
N THR A 569 6.07 -7.92 -25.80
CA THR A 569 5.00 -8.66 -26.51
C THR A 569 5.18 -8.63 -28.03
N GLY A 570 5.60 -7.48 -28.57
CA GLY A 570 5.76 -7.30 -30.01
C GLY A 570 6.94 -8.06 -30.62
N SER A 571 7.77 -8.70 -29.79
CA SER A 571 9.00 -9.36 -30.24
C SER A 571 9.02 -10.86 -29.95
N CYS A 572 8.59 -11.30 -28.76
CA CYS A 572 8.79 -12.70 -28.34
C CYS A 572 7.62 -13.34 -27.56
N HIS A 573 6.72 -12.58 -26.94
CA HIS A 573 5.74 -13.13 -25.98
C HIS A 573 4.30 -12.75 -26.32
N THR A 574 3.67 -13.51 -27.23
CA THR A 574 2.28 -13.28 -27.68
C THR A 574 1.25 -14.21 -27.02
N SER A 575 1.70 -15.27 -26.35
CA SER A 575 0.85 -16.28 -25.69
C SER A 575 1.26 -16.51 -24.24
N HIS A 576 0.27 -16.84 -23.40
CA HIS A 576 0.45 -17.09 -21.97
C HIS A 576 -0.20 -18.43 -21.59
N PRO A 577 0.51 -19.56 -21.72
CA PRO A 577 -0.06 -20.87 -21.45
C PRO A 577 -0.64 -20.96 -20.03
N GLY A 578 -1.86 -21.46 -19.91
CA GLY A 578 -2.57 -21.60 -18.62
C GLY A 578 -3.23 -20.32 -18.11
N SER A 579 -3.18 -19.21 -18.85
CA SER A 579 -3.87 -17.95 -18.54
C SER A 579 -5.39 -18.13 -18.38
N GLY A 580 -5.97 -19.01 -19.20
CA GLY A 580 -7.41 -19.09 -19.43
C GLY A 580 -7.95 -17.97 -20.34
N LEU A 581 -7.06 -17.29 -21.08
CA LEU A 581 -7.33 -16.13 -21.96
C LEU A 581 -6.46 -16.13 -23.21
#